data_AF-A3LQL9-F1
#
_entry.id   AF-A3LQL9-F1
#
_cell.length_a   1.000
_cell.length_b   1.000
_cell.length_c   1.000
_cell.angle_alpha   90.00
_cell.angle_beta   90.00
_cell.angle_gamma   90.00
#
_symmetry.space_group_name_H-M   'P 1'
#
loop_
_entity.id
_entity.type
_entity.pdbx_description
1 polymer ?
#
loop_
_entity_poly.entity_id
_entity_poly.type
_entity_poly.pdbx_seq_one_letter_code
_entity_poly.pdbx_strand_id
1 'polypeptide(L)'
;MNLNLDSAKDTLCKNILIYGYCKFENKGCAFSHHKPNVGQPPVSASSSSGYSGNSSPAEAKRKFNLNTPSFQPSNVQNITSKFAALSPKVKEIPVFVPSGGSGGAANTPNNGADANELLSQKKFNASTPSFMPAGFGSEYPSSPNTSGAGQPPNPYLTGNGHPASMAQSSGADVYYQQQAASYPLQYHLYAPAPPPRLTIPLPPHETNANSMFIPNDLRETLQKKNEATLQTLPRSNLPEHINIYHSLVPIDKSYDPKSKVWDVPSSLYKVFSSVDGNPYALRKIELNFPIINEAPFKTIKKWRSVKNANVTQLQEAFTSMAFGKSCLVVVYDYFPNSSTLIDHHKRIGTRTEPITEDLLWNYLVQLVNALMAIHAKGLAARSALDLTKIIVTNKNRIRLSNLAISDILNFEKDEEEISKSNRYFQGLQREDIKKLGRILLSLSTLTIPNTLRNNDTGELLRHLKTSSTISFSDEFIQVLTVLNEDTVEFDLDRFSQRYLTTRLFSTINNLEDSTDFMESQITTELENARLFRLLTKLNFIIDRPEAKDWTENSNKYIIKLFRDYIFFQHDEYGKPVVDLSRVLTNLNKLDAGIDEKFLLVSRDEKNCIIVSYKEIRDTIDSVFRNLTRD
;
A
#
# COMPACT_ATOMS: atom_id res chain seq x y z
N MET A 1 29.69 31.19 12.83
CA MET A 1 30.65 30.10 12.53
C MET A 1 31.62 30.64 11.50
N ASN A 2 32.90 30.77 11.83
CA ASN A 2 33.93 31.14 10.85
C ASN A 2 34.04 29.99 9.86
N LEU A 3 33.34 30.10 8.71
CA LEU A 3 33.52 29.19 7.60
C LEU A 3 34.94 29.41 7.08
N ASN A 4 35.79 28.38 7.17
CA ASN A 4 37.07 28.39 6.48
C ASN A 4 36.78 28.44 4.97
N LEU A 5 37.05 29.59 4.33
CA LEU A 5 36.73 29.82 2.92
C LEU A 5 37.42 28.81 1.98
N ASP A 6 38.56 28.26 2.41
CA ASP A 6 39.29 27.29 1.59
C ASP A 6 38.59 25.92 1.59
N SER A 7 38.09 25.45 2.75
CA SER A 7 37.33 24.19 2.83
C SER A 7 35.95 24.26 2.17
N ALA A 8 35.36 25.46 2.07
CA ALA A 8 34.05 25.64 1.47
C ALA A 8 34.04 25.32 -0.04
N LYS A 9 35.16 25.56 -0.74
CA LYS A 9 35.31 25.28 -2.18
C LYS A 9 35.32 23.79 -2.54
N ASP A 10 35.64 22.90 -1.61
CA ASP A 10 35.64 21.44 -1.83
C ASP A 10 34.29 20.79 -1.50
N THR A 11 33.38 21.52 -0.85
CA THR A 11 32.10 20.98 -0.39
C THR A 11 30.97 21.36 -1.38
N LEU A 12 30.22 20.38 -1.89
CA LEU A 12 29.13 20.63 -2.85
C LEU A 12 27.99 21.45 -2.21
N CYS A 13 27.49 22.46 -2.93
CA CYS A 13 26.40 23.31 -2.47
C CYS A 13 25.13 22.50 -2.16
N LYS A 14 24.60 22.65 -0.93
CA LYS A 14 23.37 21.97 -0.48
C LYS A 14 22.16 22.26 -1.39
N ASN A 15 22.07 23.45 -1.97
CA ASN A 15 20.99 23.81 -2.89
C ASN A 15 21.06 23.01 -4.20
N ILE A 16 22.26 22.71 -4.71
CA ILE A 16 22.43 21.82 -5.87
C ILE A 16 22.03 20.40 -5.51
N LEU A 17 22.35 19.94 -4.30
CA LEU A 17 21.99 18.61 -3.81
C LEU A 17 20.48 18.41 -3.68
N ILE A 18 19.74 19.45 -3.26
CA ILE A 18 18.30 19.38 -3.02
C ILE A 18 17.47 19.77 -4.25
N TYR A 19 17.83 20.88 -4.91
CA TYR A 19 17.01 21.50 -5.97
C TYR A 19 17.60 21.34 -7.38
N GLY A 20 18.83 20.83 -7.51
CA GLY A 20 19.55 20.73 -8.78
C GLY A 20 20.20 22.04 -9.27
N TYR A 21 19.94 23.18 -8.62
CA TYR A 21 20.52 24.49 -8.93
C TYR A 21 20.70 25.35 -7.66
N CYS A 22 21.58 26.35 -7.70
CA CYS A 22 21.78 27.29 -6.58
C CYS A 22 21.45 28.73 -7.00
N LYS A 23 20.44 29.34 -6.35
CA LYS A 23 20.06 30.74 -6.59
C LYS A 23 21.18 31.76 -6.27
N PHE A 24 22.16 31.35 -5.46
CA PHE A 24 23.28 32.19 -5.02
C PHE A 24 24.60 31.90 -5.76
N GLU A 25 24.57 31.09 -6.82
CA GLU A 25 25.75 30.79 -7.64
C GLU A 25 26.46 32.07 -8.08
N ASN A 26 25.71 33.05 -8.58
CA ASN A 26 26.24 34.36 -9.00
C ASN A 26 26.17 35.44 -7.89
N LYS A 27 25.83 35.08 -6.65
CA LYS A 27 25.64 36.03 -5.52
C LYS A 27 26.55 35.75 -4.33
N GLY A 28 27.66 35.05 -4.53
CA GLY A 28 28.67 34.81 -3.48
C GLY A 28 28.43 33.55 -2.64
N CYS A 29 27.82 32.50 -3.21
CA CYS A 29 27.79 31.20 -2.55
C CYS A 29 29.22 30.64 -2.41
N ALA A 30 29.65 30.38 -1.17
CA ALA A 30 31.00 29.90 -0.86
C ALA A 30 31.24 28.41 -1.18
N PHE A 31 30.20 27.66 -1.56
CA PHE A 31 30.24 26.21 -1.81
C PHE A 31 30.42 25.88 -3.30
N SER A 32 30.96 24.69 -3.61
CA SER A 32 31.17 24.24 -4.99
C SER A 32 29.86 24.00 -5.75
N HIS A 33 29.81 24.47 -7.00
CA HIS A 33 28.69 24.22 -7.93
C HIS A 33 29.03 23.21 -9.03
N HIS A 34 30.24 22.67 -9.06
CA HIS A 34 30.66 21.70 -10.07
C HIS A 34 30.35 20.28 -9.58
N LYS A 35 29.46 19.57 -10.27
CA LYS A 35 29.38 18.10 -10.11
C LYS A 35 30.69 17.51 -10.65
N PRO A 36 31.43 16.68 -9.90
CA PRO A 36 32.60 16.01 -10.43
C PRO A 36 32.15 15.08 -11.56
N ASN A 37 32.61 15.38 -12.78
CA ASN A 37 32.51 14.46 -13.90
C ASN A 37 33.43 13.27 -13.56
N VAL A 38 32.84 12.08 -13.41
CA VAL A 38 33.60 10.85 -13.25
C VAL A 38 34.30 10.59 -14.57
N GLY A 39 35.59 10.96 -14.66
CA GLY A 39 36.46 10.64 -15.78
C GLY A 39 37.30 11.80 -16.30
N GLN A 40 38.32 12.21 -15.54
CA GLN A 40 39.58 12.79 -16.07
C GLN A 40 40.54 13.09 -14.89
N PRO A 41 41.76 12.52 -14.85
CA PRO A 41 42.78 12.96 -13.90
C PRO A 41 43.39 14.30 -14.37
N PRO A 42 43.75 15.22 -13.46
CA PRO A 42 44.32 16.51 -13.83
C PRO A 42 45.81 16.37 -14.21
N VAL A 43 46.18 16.96 -15.34
CA VAL A 43 47.56 17.20 -15.77
C VAL A 43 48.15 18.39 -15.03
N SER A 44 49.38 18.25 -14.50
CA SER A 44 50.25 19.37 -14.14
C SER A 44 51.73 18.99 -14.27
N ALA A 45 52.39 19.78 -15.11
CA ALA A 45 53.82 19.93 -15.44
C ALA A 45 54.90 19.29 -14.53
N SER A 46 55.89 18.63 -15.14
CA SER A 46 57.27 19.14 -15.30
C SER A 46 58.28 18.10 -15.83
N SER A 47 59.03 18.53 -16.85
CA SER A 47 60.44 18.22 -17.22
C SER A 47 60.99 16.79 -17.45
N SER A 48 61.47 16.63 -18.69
CA SER A 48 62.80 16.12 -19.14
C SER A 48 63.06 14.63 -19.40
N SER A 49 63.35 14.36 -20.69
CA SER A 49 64.32 13.38 -21.29
C SER A 49 64.10 11.89 -21.03
N GLY A 50 64.14 10.96 -21.99
CA GLY A 50 64.52 10.99 -23.39
C GLY A 50 64.73 9.53 -23.87
N TYR A 51 64.73 9.35 -25.19
CA TYR A 51 65.14 8.19 -25.98
C TYR A 51 64.12 7.10 -26.40
N SER A 52 63.91 7.12 -27.72
CA SER A 52 63.23 6.22 -28.65
C SER A 52 63.83 4.82 -28.79
N GLY A 53 63.01 3.87 -29.27
CA GLY A 53 63.49 2.62 -29.89
C GLY A 53 62.37 1.69 -30.38
N ASN A 54 61.86 1.97 -31.59
CA ASN A 54 60.92 1.15 -32.36
C ASN A 54 61.45 -0.26 -32.67
N SER A 55 60.57 -1.28 -32.70
CA SER A 55 60.11 -1.97 -33.93
C SER A 55 59.47 -3.37 -33.68
N SER A 56 58.13 -3.43 -33.83
CA SER A 56 57.32 -4.21 -34.80
C SER A 56 57.41 -5.78 -34.89
N PRO A 57 56.40 -6.49 -35.48
CA PRO A 57 55.36 -7.20 -34.70
C PRO A 57 54.98 -8.61 -35.25
N ALA A 58 54.12 -9.39 -34.55
CA ALA A 58 53.31 -10.46 -35.16
C ALA A 58 52.06 -10.85 -34.34
N GLU A 59 50.90 -10.60 -34.95
CA GLU A 59 49.64 -11.37 -34.98
C GLU A 59 48.94 -11.89 -33.69
N ALA A 60 47.72 -11.38 -33.41
CA ALA A 60 46.45 -12.09 -33.67
C ALA A 60 45.20 -11.43 -33.01
N LYS A 61 44.41 -10.74 -33.84
CA LYS A 61 42.93 -10.64 -33.89
C LYS A 61 42.11 -10.52 -32.57
N ARG A 62 41.76 -9.28 -32.21
CA ARG A 62 40.43 -8.88 -31.71
C ARG A 62 39.98 -7.61 -32.46
N LYS A 63 38.79 -7.63 -33.08
CA LYS A 63 38.16 -6.48 -33.74
C LYS A 63 36.82 -6.20 -33.05
N PHE A 64 36.73 -5.07 -32.35
CA PHE A 64 35.79 -3.98 -32.63
C PHE A 64 36.24 -2.80 -31.77
N ASN A 65 36.75 -1.75 -32.43
CA ASN A 65 37.23 -0.54 -31.79
C ASN A 65 36.24 0.60 -32.10
N LEU A 66 35.94 1.33 -31.03
CA LEU A 66 34.96 2.40 -30.88
C LEU A 66 35.59 3.70 -31.39
N ASN A 67 35.04 4.35 -32.42
CA ASN A 67 35.17 5.80 -32.71
C ASN A 67 34.48 6.20 -34.03
N THR A 68 33.29 6.81 -33.94
CA THR A 68 32.72 7.75 -34.94
C THR A 68 31.60 8.56 -34.24
N PRO A 69 31.27 9.78 -34.68
CA PRO A 69 31.34 10.97 -33.82
C PRO A 69 29.96 11.51 -33.41
N SER A 70 29.95 12.20 -32.26
CA SER A 70 29.18 13.42 -31.93
C SER A 70 27.86 13.65 -32.67
N PHE A 71 26.73 13.45 -31.97
CA PHE A 71 25.48 14.17 -32.23
C PHE A 71 25.14 15.04 -31.01
N GLN A 72 25.25 16.35 -31.18
CA GLN A 72 24.70 17.35 -30.25
C GLN A 72 23.19 17.48 -30.49
N PRO A 73 22.32 17.48 -29.46
CA PRO A 73 20.91 17.74 -29.64
C PRO A 73 20.66 19.25 -29.56
N SER A 74 20.15 19.85 -30.63
CA SER A 74 19.63 21.21 -30.64
C SER A 74 18.20 21.20 -31.17
N ASN A 75 17.25 21.42 -30.25
CA ASN A 75 15.86 21.81 -30.46
C ASN A 75 14.92 20.88 -31.25
N VAL A 76 13.63 21.08 -30.98
CA VAL A 76 12.44 20.66 -31.76
C VAL A 76 11.76 19.34 -31.31
N GLN A 77 10.81 19.52 -30.39
CA GLN A 77 9.40 19.06 -30.41
C GLN A 77 9.04 17.74 -31.14
N ASN A 78 8.24 16.91 -30.45
CA ASN A 78 7.43 15.77 -30.92
C ASN A 78 8.15 14.46 -31.30
N ILE A 79 8.33 13.53 -30.34
CA ILE A 79 8.50 12.09 -30.64
C ILE A 79 7.74 11.24 -29.60
N THR A 80 6.42 11.18 -29.74
CA THR A 80 5.55 10.13 -29.20
C THR A 80 5.29 9.10 -30.31
N SER A 81 6.28 8.31 -30.72
CA SER A 81 6.05 7.25 -31.74
C SER A 81 7.10 6.13 -31.85
N LYS A 82 8.17 6.11 -31.04
CA LYS A 82 9.31 5.19 -31.28
C LYS A 82 9.44 4.01 -30.29
N PHE A 83 8.45 3.75 -29.44
CA PHE A 83 8.46 2.61 -28.51
C PHE A 83 7.54 1.44 -28.89
N ALA A 84 6.88 1.47 -30.05
CA ALA A 84 5.95 0.42 -30.51
C ALA A 84 6.60 -0.73 -31.32
N ALA A 85 7.94 -0.79 -31.40
CA ALA A 85 8.65 -1.72 -32.30
C ALA A 85 9.46 -2.83 -31.59
N LEU A 86 9.24 -3.04 -30.28
CA LEU A 86 10.00 -4.00 -29.46
C LEU A 86 9.12 -5.06 -28.76
N SER A 87 7.88 -5.28 -29.20
CA SER A 87 7.06 -6.39 -28.72
C SER A 87 7.34 -7.66 -29.55
N PRO A 88 7.73 -8.79 -28.94
CA PRO A 88 7.89 -10.05 -29.67
C PRO A 88 6.54 -10.48 -30.24
N LYS A 89 6.54 -10.96 -31.48
CA LYS A 89 5.34 -11.45 -32.17
C LYS A 89 4.78 -12.66 -31.40
N VAL A 90 3.50 -12.58 -31.04
CA VAL A 90 2.67 -13.59 -30.34
C VAL A 90 2.70 -15.01 -30.98
N LYS A 91 3.33 -15.19 -32.15
CA LYS A 91 3.45 -16.46 -32.87
C LYS A 91 4.66 -17.34 -32.47
N GLU A 92 5.55 -16.88 -31.59
CA GLU A 92 6.77 -17.62 -31.20
C GLU A 92 6.79 -18.09 -29.73
N ILE A 93 5.67 -18.01 -29.01
CA ILE A 93 5.58 -18.47 -27.63
C ILE A 93 5.07 -19.93 -27.61
N PRO A 94 5.82 -20.90 -27.06
CA PRO A 94 5.36 -22.28 -26.97
C PRO A 94 4.21 -22.39 -25.96
N VAL A 95 3.06 -22.86 -26.44
CA VAL A 95 1.88 -23.15 -25.62
C VAL A 95 2.06 -24.51 -24.94
N PHE A 96 2.06 -24.55 -23.62
CA PHE A 96 2.10 -25.79 -22.83
C PHE A 96 0.66 -26.29 -22.60
N VAL A 97 0.32 -27.48 -23.11
CA VAL A 97 -0.97 -28.15 -22.88
C VAL A 97 -0.70 -29.53 -22.27
N PRO A 98 -1.10 -29.82 -21.02
CA PRO A 98 -1.00 -31.17 -20.49
C PRO A 98 -2.21 -32.01 -20.97
N SER A 99 -1.95 -32.91 -21.92
CA SER A 99 -2.88 -33.98 -22.31
C SER A 99 -2.93 -35.06 -21.23
N GLY A 100 -4.05 -35.15 -20.50
CA GLY A 100 -4.36 -36.26 -19.60
C GLY A 100 -5.27 -37.26 -20.28
N GLY A 101 -4.68 -38.23 -21.00
CA GLY A 101 -5.39 -39.32 -21.68
C GLY A 101 -5.36 -40.63 -20.87
N SER A 102 -6.56 -41.06 -20.48
CA SER A 102 -7.07 -42.45 -20.38
C SER A 102 -6.41 -43.49 -19.45
N GLY A 103 -7.20 -44.03 -18.51
CA GLY A 103 -6.93 -45.34 -17.92
C GLY A 103 -7.77 -45.75 -16.71
N GLY A 104 -9.05 -46.11 -16.90
CA GLY A 104 -9.62 -47.33 -16.31
C GLY A 104 -10.27 -47.33 -14.90
N ALA A 105 -11.58 -47.63 -14.93
CA ALA A 105 -12.32 -48.52 -14.01
C ALA A 105 -12.96 -47.97 -12.70
N ALA A 106 -14.24 -47.60 -12.86
CA ALA A 106 -15.43 -48.19 -12.21
C ALA A 106 -15.49 -48.33 -10.67
N ASN A 107 -16.33 -47.52 -10.02
CA ASN A 107 -17.60 -47.93 -9.38
C ASN A 107 -18.19 -46.82 -8.48
N THR A 108 -19.34 -46.28 -8.88
CA THR A 108 -20.37 -45.62 -8.04
C THR A 108 -21.44 -46.68 -7.65
N PRO A 109 -22.39 -46.49 -6.69
CA PRO A 109 -23.08 -45.23 -6.39
C PRO A 109 -23.60 -44.97 -4.93
N ASN A 110 -24.12 -43.74 -4.78
CA ASN A 110 -25.27 -43.29 -3.97
C ASN A 110 -25.28 -43.26 -2.43
N ASN A 111 -25.47 -42.02 -1.93
CA ASN A 111 -26.32 -41.51 -0.84
C ASN A 111 -25.53 -40.38 -0.15
N GLY A 112 -25.98 -39.16 0.11
CA GLY A 112 -27.31 -38.56 0.22
C GLY A 112 -27.19 -37.50 1.35
N ALA A 113 -27.70 -36.30 1.10
CA ALA A 113 -28.01 -35.22 2.06
C ALA A 113 -26.86 -34.40 2.72
N ASP A 114 -26.97 -33.08 2.48
CA ASP A 114 -26.79 -31.96 3.41
C ASP A 114 -25.43 -31.70 4.10
N ALA A 115 -24.72 -30.66 3.65
CA ALA A 115 -24.16 -29.61 4.52
C ALA A 115 -23.52 -28.49 3.69
N ASN A 116 -24.25 -27.38 3.63
CA ASN A 116 -23.80 -26.06 3.21
C ASN A 116 -22.98 -25.45 4.38
N GLU A 117 -21.67 -25.27 4.27
CA GLU A 117 -21.00 -24.21 5.05
C GLU A 117 -19.68 -23.76 4.39
N LEU A 118 -19.71 -22.50 3.97
CA LEU A 118 -18.69 -21.80 3.22
C LEU A 118 -17.55 -21.38 4.16
N LEU A 119 -16.40 -22.03 4.04
CA LEU A 119 -15.16 -21.71 4.75
C LEU A 119 -14.62 -20.34 4.29
N SER A 120 -15.03 -19.26 4.96
CA SER A 120 -14.40 -17.94 4.86
C SER A 120 -13.53 -17.68 6.09
N GLN A 121 -12.39 -18.38 6.19
CA GLN A 121 -11.31 -17.96 7.09
C GLN A 121 -10.36 -17.03 6.32
N LYS A 122 -10.68 -15.73 6.28
CA LYS A 122 -9.66 -14.70 6.06
C LYS A 122 -8.75 -14.70 7.28
N LYS A 123 -7.67 -15.49 7.24
CA LYS A 123 -6.65 -15.53 8.29
C LYS A 123 -5.85 -14.21 8.29
N PHE A 124 -6.35 -13.19 8.99
CA PHE A 124 -5.48 -12.12 9.46
C PHE A 124 -4.86 -12.60 10.77
N ASN A 125 -3.54 -12.82 10.75
CA ASN A 125 -2.81 -13.28 11.92
C ASN A 125 -2.62 -12.07 12.87
N ALA A 126 -3.60 -11.82 13.74
CA ALA A 126 -3.58 -10.74 14.74
C ALA A 126 -2.57 -10.98 15.88
N SER A 127 -1.79 -12.06 15.82
CA SER A 127 -0.91 -12.55 16.89
C SER A 127 0.56 -12.16 16.71
N THR A 128 0.87 -11.00 16.11
CA THR A 128 2.22 -10.43 16.22
C THR A 128 2.23 -9.47 17.41
N PRO A 129 2.78 -9.86 18.57
CA PRO A 129 3.01 -8.90 19.65
C PRO A 129 3.97 -7.84 19.12
N SER A 130 3.62 -6.57 19.32
CA SER A 130 4.60 -5.48 19.22
C SER A 130 5.78 -5.85 20.13
N PHE A 131 6.95 -6.07 19.52
CA PHE A 131 8.17 -6.37 20.25
C PHE A 131 8.56 -5.12 21.06
N MET A 132 8.29 -5.14 22.36
CA MET A 132 8.91 -4.21 23.30
C MET A 132 10.23 -4.86 23.77
N PRO A 133 11.41 -4.27 23.50
CA PRO A 133 12.66 -4.79 24.06
C PRO A 133 12.61 -4.59 25.57
N ALA A 134 12.32 -5.67 26.29
CA ALA A 134 12.44 -5.70 27.73
C ALA A 134 13.92 -5.74 28.10
N GLY A 135 14.47 -4.59 28.50
CA GLY A 135 15.72 -4.53 29.24
C GLY A 135 15.50 -5.06 30.65
N PHE A 136 15.86 -6.31 30.90
CA PHE A 136 16.10 -6.86 32.23
C PHE A 136 17.55 -7.37 32.20
N GLY A 137 18.44 -7.05 33.11
CA GLY A 137 18.33 -6.45 34.44
C GLY A 137 19.44 -7.11 35.25
N SER A 138 20.49 -6.36 35.60
CA SER A 138 21.55 -6.87 36.46
C SER A 138 21.04 -6.96 37.89
N GLU A 139 21.23 -8.13 38.48
CA GLU A 139 20.95 -8.52 39.86
C GLU A 139 21.51 -7.53 40.88
N TYR A 140 20.74 -7.13 41.90
CA TYR A 140 21.15 -7.17 43.31
C TYR A 140 19.89 -7.16 44.22
N PRO A 141 19.85 -7.93 45.34
CA PRO A 141 18.60 -8.27 46.02
C PRO A 141 18.36 -7.57 47.37
N SER A 142 17.07 -7.57 47.75
CA SER A 142 16.48 -7.70 49.10
C SER A 142 16.31 -6.49 50.03
N SER A 143 15.06 -6.04 50.23
CA SER A 143 14.28 -6.23 51.49
C SER A 143 12.84 -5.66 51.39
N PRO A 144 11.79 -6.33 51.96
CA PRO A 144 10.37 -5.97 51.78
C PRO A 144 9.68 -5.37 53.04
N ASN A 145 8.38 -5.04 52.90
CA ASN A 145 7.34 -4.60 53.88
C ASN A 145 7.12 -3.07 54.00
N THR A 146 5.90 -2.49 54.04
CA THR A 146 4.51 -2.98 54.10
C THR A 146 3.55 -1.79 53.86
N SER A 147 2.47 -2.02 53.10
CA SER A 147 1.09 -1.49 53.19
C SER A 147 0.75 -0.08 53.71
N GLY A 148 -0.05 0.68 52.94
CA GLY A 148 -0.93 1.74 53.50
C GLY A 148 -1.52 2.76 52.51
N ALA A 149 -2.67 2.44 51.93
CA ALA A 149 -3.80 3.26 51.44
C ALA A 149 -3.68 4.78 51.09
N GLY A 150 -4.28 5.16 49.96
CA GLY A 150 -4.97 6.47 49.78
C GLY A 150 -4.67 7.23 48.47
N GLN A 151 -5.59 7.19 47.49
CA GLN A 151 -5.60 8.09 46.32
C GLN A 151 -6.27 9.45 46.65
N PRO A 152 -5.83 10.55 46.01
CA PRO A 152 -6.78 11.57 45.56
C PRO A 152 -6.51 12.11 44.11
N PRO A 153 -7.50 12.81 43.50
CA PRO A 153 -7.64 12.97 42.04
C PRO A 153 -6.94 14.22 41.46
N ASN A 154 -6.53 14.14 40.18
CA ASN A 154 -5.76 15.18 39.50
C ASN A 154 -6.64 16.15 38.67
N PRO A 155 -6.43 17.48 38.71
CA PRO A 155 -7.33 18.50 38.17
C PRO A 155 -6.84 19.10 36.84
N TYR A 156 -7.72 19.11 35.83
CA TYR A 156 -7.58 19.93 34.60
C TYR A 156 -8.88 20.71 34.34
N LEU A 157 -9.28 21.52 35.30
CA LEU A 157 -10.32 22.55 35.15
C LEU A 157 -9.75 23.88 35.67
N THR A 158 -9.28 24.71 34.74
CA THR A 158 -8.93 26.10 35.00
C THR A 158 -10.12 26.97 34.62
N GLY A 159 -10.70 27.68 35.59
CA GLY A 159 -11.72 28.70 35.35
C GLY A 159 -12.47 29.11 36.61
N ASN A 160 -11.95 30.14 37.28
CA ASN A 160 -12.60 31.01 38.28
C ASN A 160 -12.59 30.59 39.77
N GLY A 161 -11.82 31.35 40.55
CA GLY A 161 -12.23 31.85 41.86
C GLY A 161 -11.68 31.13 43.09
N HIS A 162 -10.70 31.76 43.75
CA HIS A 162 -10.48 31.88 45.21
C HIS A 162 -9.05 31.56 45.70
N PRO A 163 -8.40 32.49 46.43
CA PRO A 163 -7.05 32.30 46.99
C PRO A 163 -7.09 31.94 48.48
N ALA A 164 -6.17 31.09 48.97
CA ALA A 164 -5.53 31.24 50.29
C ALA A 164 -4.50 30.12 50.63
N SER A 165 -3.35 30.58 51.11
CA SER A 165 -2.37 29.96 52.03
C SER A 165 -1.34 28.93 51.54
N MET A 166 -0.09 29.24 51.92
CA MET A 166 1.22 28.66 51.60
C MET A 166 1.60 27.45 52.48
N ALA A 167 2.45 26.56 51.93
CA ALA A 167 3.72 26.04 52.49
C ALA A 167 4.35 25.07 51.46
N GLN A 168 5.40 25.43 50.71
CA GLN A 168 6.84 25.04 50.89
C GLN A 168 7.04 23.59 51.38
N SER A 169 7.87 22.72 50.79
CA SER A 169 8.99 22.82 49.84
C SER A 169 9.52 21.42 49.53
N SER A 170 10.14 21.23 48.35
CA SER A 170 11.13 20.19 47.97
C SER A 170 10.59 18.76 47.75
N GLY A 171 10.87 18.02 46.69
CA GLY A 171 11.76 18.16 45.54
C GLY A 171 12.06 16.76 44.98
N ALA A 172 12.06 16.63 43.65
CA ALA A 172 12.56 15.51 42.84
C ALA A 172 11.76 14.18 42.81
N ASP A 173 10.84 14.05 41.85
CA ASP A 173 10.48 12.79 41.15
C ASP A 173 9.59 13.11 39.92
N VAL A 174 10.17 13.61 38.81
CA VAL A 174 9.41 14.06 37.62
C VAL A 174 9.98 13.59 36.26
N TYR A 175 10.85 12.58 36.20
CA TYR A 175 11.54 12.24 34.93
C TYR A 175 11.25 10.87 34.29
N TYR A 176 10.33 10.05 34.81
CA TYR A 176 9.98 8.77 34.17
C TYR A 176 8.48 8.67 33.86
N GLN A 177 7.98 9.54 32.98
CA GLN A 177 6.75 9.27 32.25
C GLN A 177 7.13 8.77 30.86
N GLN A 178 6.97 7.46 30.64
CA GLN A 178 7.10 6.82 29.33
C GLN A 178 6.26 7.60 28.31
N GLN A 179 6.93 8.43 27.51
CA GLN A 179 6.38 8.88 26.25
C GLN A 179 6.20 7.62 25.41
N ALA A 180 4.94 7.21 25.23
CA ALA A 180 4.59 6.30 24.15
C ALA A 180 5.21 6.90 22.89
N ALA A 181 6.21 6.21 22.33
CA ALA A 181 7.03 6.71 21.25
C ALA A 181 6.12 7.14 20.09
N SER A 182 5.94 8.45 19.94
CA SER A 182 5.15 9.07 18.87
C SER A 182 5.96 9.19 17.57
N TYR A 183 7.17 8.63 17.54
CA TYR A 183 7.93 8.47 16.32
C TYR A 183 7.32 7.29 15.54
N PRO A 184 6.80 7.52 14.32
CA PRO A 184 6.41 6.40 13.48
C PRO A 184 7.65 5.51 13.30
N LEU A 185 7.54 4.25 13.71
CA LEU A 185 8.61 3.24 13.62
C LEU A 185 9.06 2.97 12.16
N GLN A 186 8.50 3.70 11.20
CA GLN A 186 8.48 3.36 9.78
C GLN A 186 9.34 4.26 8.87
N TYR A 187 10.03 5.28 9.37
CA TYR A 187 10.83 6.13 8.46
C TYR A 187 12.13 5.42 8.04
N HIS A 188 12.07 4.61 6.98
CA HIS A 188 13.19 3.85 6.39
C HIS A 188 13.92 2.87 7.34
N LEU A 189 13.35 2.55 8.51
CA LEU A 189 13.98 1.65 9.47
C LEU A 189 13.82 0.17 9.10
N TYR A 190 12.70 -0.22 8.48
CA TYR A 190 12.44 -1.63 8.13
C TYR A 190 13.16 -2.05 6.83
N ALA A 191 13.36 -1.10 5.92
CA ALA A 191 14.08 -1.26 4.68
C ALA A 191 14.57 0.12 4.21
N PRO A 192 15.85 0.46 4.41
CA PRO A 192 16.36 1.76 4.00
C PRO A 192 16.26 1.91 2.49
N ALA A 193 15.91 3.11 2.02
CA ALA A 193 15.98 3.41 0.60
C ALA A 193 17.42 3.16 0.12
N PRO A 194 17.62 2.49 -1.03
CA PRO A 194 18.95 2.32 -1.58
C PRO A 194 19.61 3.69 -1.77
N PRO A 195 20.92 3.82 -1.50
CA PRO A 195 21.66 4.99 -1.90
C PRO A 195 21.40 5.31 -3.38
N PRO A 196 21.24 6.58 -3.80
CA PRO A 196 20.93 6.95 -5.18
C PRO A 196 21.93 6.43 -6.23
N ARG A 197 23.12 5.98 -5.83
CA ARG A 197 24.09 5.35 -6.72
C ARG A 197 23.67 3.93 -7.16
N LEU A 198 22.86 3.24 -6.35
CA LEU A 198 22.36 1.89 -6.66
C LEU A 198 21.04 1.90 -7.45
N THR A 199 20.51 3.08 -7.76
CA THR A 199 19.34 3.25 -8.65
C THR A 199 19.75 3.49 -10.11
N ILE A 200 21.06 3.44 -10.40
CA ILE A 200 21.57 3.53 -11.77
C ILE A 200 21.15 2.25 -12.52
N PRO A 201 20.70 2.34 -13.78
CA PRO A 201 20.37 1.16 -14.58
C PRO A 201 21.54 0.18 -14.62
N LEU A 202 21.33 -1.01 -14.04
CA LEU A 202 22.28 -2.11 -14.07
C LEU A 202 22.10 -2.89 -15.39
N PRO A 203 23.15 -3.56 -15.90
CA PRO A 203 23.02 -4.53 -16.98
C PRO A 203 21.95 -5.59 -16.66
N PRO A 204 21.26 -6.19 -17.66
CA PRO A 204 20.14 -7.11 -17.41
C PRO A 204 20.48 -8.37 -16.59
N HIS A 205 21.76 -8.76 -16.51
CA HIS A 205 22.23 -9.91 -15.74
C HIS A 205 22.60 -9.54 -14.29
N GLU A 206 22.74 -8.25 -13.98
CA GLU A 206 23.00 -7.74 -12.65
C GLU A 206 21.68 -7.33 -12.00
N THR A 207 21.54 -7.64 -10.71
CA THR A 207 20.33 -7.34 -9.94
C THR A 207 20.71 -6.75 -8.60
N ASN A 208 19.85 -5.89 -8.07
CA ASN A 208 20.01 -5.29 -6.76
C ASN A 208 19.20 -6.11 -5.74
N ALA A 209 19.63 -6.13 -4.48
CA ALA A 209 18.86 -6.76 -3.41
C ALA A 209 17.40 -6.26 -3.36
N ASN A 210 17.17 -4.98 -3.69
CA ASN A 210 15.81 -4.41 -3.72
C ASN A 210 14.93 -4.93 -4.86
N SER A 211 15.49 -5.41 -5.98
CA SER A 211 14.71 -5.99 -7.08
C SER A 211 14.36 -7.47 -6.85
N MET A 212 15.02 -8.13 -5.90
CA MET A 212 14.74 -9.53 -5.54
C MET A 212 13.54 -9.69 -4.58
N PHE A 213 13.12 -8.60 -3.94
CA PHE A 213 12.06 -8.60 -2.94
C PHE A 213 10.97 -7.59 -3.30
N ILE A 214 9.87 -7.60 -2.54
CA ILE A 214 8.78 -6.64 -2.72
C ILE A 214 9.28 -5.17 -2.76
N PRO A 215 8.83 -4.36 -3.74
CA PRO A 215 9.20 -2.95 -3.86
C PRO A 215 8.93 -2.14 -2.59
N ASN A 216 9.84 -1.23 -2.24
CA ASN A 216 9.74 -0.44 -1.00
C ASN A 216 8.45 0.37 -0.90
N ASP A 217 7.97 0.98 -1.99
CA ASP A 217 6.72 1.75 -1.98
C ASP A 217 5.50 0.88 -1.64
N LEU A 218 5.45 -0.34 -2.20
CA LEU A 218 4.37 -1.29 -1.92
C LEU A 218 4.47 -1.81 -0.48
N ARG A 219 5.69 -2.17 -0.05
CA ARG A 219 5.99 -2.60 1.32
C ARG A 219 5.56 -1.56 2.35
N GLU A 220 5.98 -0.32 2.19
CA GLU A 220 5.62 0.78 3.08
C GLU A 220 4.10 1.02 3.09
N THR A 221 3.45 0.97 1.92
CA THR A 221 2.00 1.14 1.82
C THR A 221 1.25 0.06 2.59
N LEU A 222 1.68 -1.21 2.47
CA LEU A 222 1.09 -2.33 3.17
C LEU A 222 1.36 -2.26 4.68
N GLN A 223 2.58 -1.91 5.09
CA GLN A 223 2.94 -1.73 6.51
C GLN A 223 2.13 -0.61 7.17
N LYS A 224 2.01 0.55 6.51
CA LYS A 224 1.16 1.67 6.97
C LYS A 224 -0.30 1.25 7.10
N LYS A 225 -0.80 0.42 6.17
CA LYS A 225 -2.18 -0.11 6.24
C LYS A 225 -2.35 -1.08 7.40
N ASN A 226 -1.37 -1.94 7.66
CA ASN A 226 -1.39 -2.88 8.78
C ASN A 226 -1.33 -2.15 10.12
N GLU A 227 -0.45 -1.16 10.28
CA GLU A 227 -0.36 -0.34 11.48
C GLU A 227 -1.68 0.41 11.75
N ALA A 228 -2.25 1.07 10.74
CA ALA A 228 -3.54 1.75 10.87
C ALA A 228 -4.70 0.79 11.18
N THR A 229 -4.58 -0.50 10.83
CA THR A 229 -5.57 -1.53 11.16
C THR A 229 -5.43 -1.98 12.60
N LEU A 230 -4.20 -2.23 13.05
CA LEU A 230 -3.88 -2.70 14.39
C LEU A 230 -3.83 -1.61 15.46
N GLN A 231 -3.87 -0.33 15.06
CA GLN A 231 -3.89 0.79 15.98
C GLN A 231 -5.01 0.63 17.02
N THR A 232 -4.67 0.78 18.30
CA THR A 232 -5.62 0.80 19.41
C THR A 232 -5.36 2.02 20.28
N LEU A 233 -6.35 2.45 21.04
CA LEU A 233 -6.24 3.60 21.94
C LEU A 233 -6.45 3.13 23.38
N PRO A 234 -5.39 2.69 24.09
CA PRO A 234 -5.52 2.30 25.50
C PRO A 234 -5.92 3.52 26.34
N ARG A 235 -6.81 3.31 27.33
CA ARG A 235 -7.33 4.35 28.25
C ARG A 235 -8.06 5.51 27.56
N SER A 236 -8.88 5.21 26.55
CA SER A 236 -9.76 6.20 25.94
C SER A 236 -10.98 6.53 26.81
N ASN A 237 -11.52 7.75 26.70
CA ASN A 237 -12.80 8.14 27.30
C ASN A 237 -14.02 7.68 26.46
N LEU A 238 -13.79 6.87 25.41
CA LEU A 238 -14.86 6.34 24.58
C LEU A 238 -15.48 5.10 25.23
N PRO A 239 -16.73 4.75 24.90
CA PRO A 239 -17.34 3.52 25.38
C PRO A 239 -16.49 2.31 25.00
N GLU A 240 -16.27 1.41 25.95
CA GLU A 240 -15.45 0.21 25.73
C GLU A 240 -16.13 -0.75 24.73
N HIS A 241 -17.45 -0.89 24.86
CA HIS A 241 -18.27 -1.75 24.03
C HIS A 241 -19.49 -0.98 23.48
N ILE A 242 -19.77 -1.20 22.20
CA ILE A 242 -20.98 -0.75 21.51
C ILE A 242 -21.56 -1.96 20.80
N ASN A 243 -22.58 -2.57 21.41
CA ASN A 243 -23.09 -3.87 20.99
C ASN A 243 -21.94 -4.89 20.97
N ILE A 244 -21.66 -5.52 19.82
CA ILE A 244 -20.54 -6.47 19.64
C ILE A 244 -19.19 -5.80 19.32
N TYR A 245 -19.15 -4.48 19.16
CA TYR A 245 -17.97 -3.75 18.71
C TYR A 245 -17.17 -3.16 19.87
N HIS A 246 -15.85 -3.23 19.79
CA HIS A 246 -14.94 -2.73 20.82
C HIS A 246 -13.71 -2.03 20.22
N SER A 247 -12.86 -1.47 21.09
CA SER A 247 -11.58 -0.82 20.73
C SER A 247 -11.73 0.34 19.74
N LEU A 248 -12.60 1.30 20.07
CA LEU A 248 -12.88 2.47 19.25
C LEU A 248 -11.63 3.35 19.06
N VAL A 249 -11.30 3.64 17.80
CA VAL A 249 -10.25 4.61 17.44
C VAL A 249 -10.84 5.65 16.47
N PRO A 250 -10.88 6.95 16.82
CA PRO A 250 -11.34 8.00 15.91
C PRO A 250 -10.48 8.08 14.65
N ILE A 251 -11.12 8.14 13.47
CA ILE A 251 -10.43 8.19 12.15
C ILE A 251 -10.63 9.55 11.45
N ASP A 252 -11.64 10.33 11.86
CA ASP A 252 -11.94 11.60 11.18
C ASP A 252 -10.77 12.58 11.28
N LYS A 253 -10.36 13.09 10.11
CA LYS A 253 -9.32 14.12 9.98
C LYS A 253 -9.89 15.53 10.10
N SER A 254 -11.20 15.69 9.93
CA SER A 254 -11.89 16.98 10.01
C SER A 254 -12.29 17.28 11.44
N TYR A 255 -11.90 18.45 11.92
CA TYR A 255 -12.33 18.99 13.23
C TYR A 255 -13.75 19.57 13.20
N ASP A 256 -14.39 19.66 12.02
CA ASP A 256 -15.75 20.17 11.91
C ASP A 256 -16.73 19.14 12.50
N PRO A 257 -17.45 19.47 13.59
CA PRO A 257 -18.36 18.53 14.20
C PRO A 257 -19.53 18.19 13.29
N LYS A 258 -19.96 19.08 12.38
CA LYS A 258 -21.18 18.93 11.60
C LYS A 258 -20.91 18.43 10.18
N SER A 259 -21.64 17.39 9.78
CA SER A 259 -21.62 16.94 8.39
C SER A 259 -22.40 17.92 7.51
N LYS A 260 -21.75 18.55 6.53
CA LYS A 260 -22.42 19.40 5.52
C LYS A 260 -23.55 18.72 4.76
N VAL A 261 -23.55 17.39 4.70
CA VAL A 261 -24.52 16.60 3.93
C VAL A 261 -25.81 16.35 4.71
N TRP A 262 -25.72 16.23 6.03
CA TRP A 262 -26.87 15.90 6.89
C TRP A 262 -27.26 17.03 7.85
N ASP A 263 -26.41 18.06 7.99
CA ASP A 263 -26.50 19.13 9.00
C ASP A 263 -26.54 18.62 10.46
N VAL A 264 -26.00 17.42 10.65
CA VAL A 264 -26.00 16.71 11.93
C VAL A 264 -24.56 16.33 12.31
N PRO A 265 -24.19 16.35 13.60
CA PRO A 265 -22.87 15.90 14.01
C PRO A 265 -22.64 14.42 13.68
N SER A 266 -21.51 14.12 13.05
CA SER A 266 -21.14 12.75 12.71
C SER A 266 -19.68 12.48 12.99
N SER A 267 -19.39 11.29 13.53
CA SER A 267 -18.03 10.84 13.83
C SER A 267 -17.79 9.44 13.28
N LEU A 268 -16.56 9.14 12.89
CA LEU A 268 -16.11 7.87 12.34
C LEU A 268 -15.06 7.24 13.25
N TYR A 269 -15.30 5.98 13.60
CA TYR A 269 -14.42 5.18 14.45
C TYR A 269 -14.02 3.90 13.74
N LYS A 270 -12.79 3.46 13.94
CA LYS A 270 -12.36 2.09 13.67
C LYS A 270 -12.71 1.26 14.89
N VAL A 271 -13.33 0.11 14.68
CA VAL A 271 -13.69 -0.83 15.74
C VAL A 271 -13.30 -2.24 15.33
N PHE A 272 -13.19 -3.14 16.30
CA PHE A 272 -13.13 -4.58 16.06
C PHE A 272 -14.45 -5.22 16.46
N SER A 273 -14.84 -6.25 15.72
CA SER A 273 -16.01 -7.07 16.06
C SER A 273 -15.59 -8.24 16.95
N SER A 274 -16.35 -8.46 18.02
CA SER A 274 -16.11 -9.58 18.95
C SER A 274 -16.46 -10.95 18.34
N VAL A 275 -17.20 -10.99 17.24
CA VAL A 275 -17.69 -12.24 16.61
C VAL A 275 -16.65 -12.84 15.68
N ASP A 276 -16.03 -12.02 14.83
CA ASP A 276 -15.12 -12.45 13.76
C ASP A 276 -13.71 -11.85 13.88
N GLY A 277 -13.47 -10.94 14.83
CA GLY A 277 -12.18 -10.27 15.04
C GLY A 277 -11.80 -9.29 13.93
N ASN A 278 -12.69 -9.02 12.97
CA ASN A 278 -12.36 -8.16 11.83
C ASN A 278 -12.54 -6.67 12.18
N PRO A 279 -11.73 -5.79 11.55
CA PRO A 279 -11.86 -4.36 11.71
C PRO A 279 -13.03 -3.82 10.86
N TYR A 280 -13.83 -2.93 11.44
CA TYR A 280 -14.95 -2.26 10.80
C TYR A 280 -14.90 -0.74 11.00
N ALA A 281 -15.55 -0.01 10.09
CA ALA A 281 -15.73 1.43 10.16
C ALA A 281 -17.12 1.74 10.73
N LEU A 282 -17.16 2.21 11.96
CA LEU A 282 -18.37 2.57 12.69
C LEU A 282 -18.62 4.07 12.55
N ARG A 283 -19.70 4.44 11.85
CA ARG A 283 -20.15 5.83 11.75
C ARG A 283 -21.24 6.09 12.78
N LYS A 284 -20.95 7.04 13.68
CA LYS A 284 -21.88 7.60 14.65
C LYS A 284 -22.54 8.85 14.05
N ILE A 285 -23.86 8.96 14.17
CA ILE A 285 -24.65 10.13 13.81
C ILE A 285 -25.47 10.53 15.04
N GLU A 286 -25.24 11.73 15.57
CA GLU A 286 -25.93 12.21 16.76
C GLU A 286 -27.31 12.76 16.39
N LEU A 287 -28.38 12.05 16.74
CA LEU A 287 -29.72 12.48 16.37
C LEU A 287 -30.30 13.41 17.43
N ASN A 288 -31.00 14.44 16.98
CA ASN A 288 -31.78 15.32 17.86
C ASN A 288 -33.09 14.64 18.34
N PHE A 289 -33.50 13.57 17.66
CA PHE A 289 -34.69 12.80 17.96
C PHE A 289 -34.34 11.30 18.07
N PRO A 290 -34.93 10.55 19.02
CA PRO A 290 -34.77 9.11 19.04
C PRO A 290 -35.52 8.48 17.85
N ILE A 291 -34.89 7.53 17.16
CA ILE A 291 -35.58 6.70 16.17
C ILE A 291 -36.37 5.66 16.96
N ILE A 292 -37.69 5.83 17.05
CA ILE A 292 -38.60 4.90 17.73
C ILE A 292 -39.05 3.80 16.77
N ASN A 293 -39.21 4.13 15.49
CA ASN A 293 -39.69 3.19 14.47
C ASN A 293 -38.56 2.24 14.04
N GLU A 294 -38.82 0.93 14.09
CA GLU A 294 -37.89 -0.10 13.59
C GLU A 294 -37.97 -0.29 12.07
N ALA A 295 -39.00 0.23 11.41
CA ALA A 295 -39.21 0.08 9.96
C ALA A 295 -38.02 0.55 9.09
N PRO A 296 -37.31 1.66 9.39
CA PRO A 296 -36.14 2.10 8.61
C PRO A 296 -35.02 1.04 8.54
N PHE A 297 -34.88 0.21 9.58
CA PHE A 297 -33.87 -0.84 9.64
C PHE A 297 -34.19 -2.02 8.71
N LYS A 298 -35.43 -2.14 8.20
CA LYS A 298 -35.78 -3.17 7.19
C LYS A 298 -35.02 -2.95 5.88
N THR A 299 -34.70 -1.70 5.52
CA THR A 299 -33.95 -1.35 4.31
C THR A 299 -32.51 -1.86 4.35
N ILE A 300 -31.95 -2.12 5.54
CA ILE A 300 -30.58 -2.63 5.72
C ILE A 300 -30.43 -4.02 5.11
N LYS A 301 -31.46 -4.87 5.17
CA LYS A 301 -31.43 -6.19 4.51
C LYS A 301 -31.24 -6.05 2.99
N LYS A 302 -31.88 -5.04 2.38
CA LYS A 302 -31.69 -4.74 0.95
C LYS A 302 -30.29 -4.19 0.67
N TRP A 303 -29.81 -3.25 1.47
CA TRP A 303 -28.45 -2.69 1.34
C TRP A 303 -27.36 -3.74 1.54
N ARG A 304 -27.53 -4.68 2.47
CA ARG A 304 -26.60 -5.80 2.67
C ARG A 304 -26.51 -6.71 1.43
N SER A 305 -27.57 -6.78 0.62
CA SER A 305 -27.57 -7.54 -0.64
C SER A 305 -26.81 -6.87 -1.80
N VAL A 306 -26.47 -5.57 -1.68
CA VAL A 306 -25.72 -4.82 -2.70
C VAL A 306 -24.23 -5.14 -2.59
N LYS A 307 -23.76 -6.16 -3.32
CA LYS A 307 -22.33 -6.49 -3.41
C LYS A 307 -21.73 -5.86 -4.66
N ASN A 308 -20.91 -4.82 -4.48
CA ASN A 308 -20.18 -4.19 -5.58
C ASN A 308 -18.80 -3.69 -5.11
N ALA A 309 -17.79 -3.77 -5.98
CA ALA A 309 -16.41 -3.39 -5.66
C ALA A 309 -16.24 -1.89 -5.32
N ASN A 310 -17.10 -1.04 -5.89
CA ASN A 310 -17.13 0.41 -5.74
C ASN A 310 -18.15 0.88 -4.69
N VAL A 311 -18.73 -0.04 -3.92
CA VAL A 311 -19.63 0.24 -2.80
C VAL A 311 -18.97 -0.26 -1.51
N THR A 312 -18.93 0.59 -0.49
CA THR A 312 -18.51 0.17 0.86
C THR A 312 -19.64 -0.67 1.46
N GLN A 313 -19.39 -1.96 1.69
CA GLN A 313 -20.40 -2.89 2.16
C GLN A 313 -20.98 -2.44 3.50
N LEU A 314 -22.30 -2.32 3.57
CA LEU A 314 -23.03 -2.11 4.82
C LEU A 314 -23.13 -3.45 5.55
N GLN A 315 -22.68 -3.47 6.80
CA GLN A 315 -22.77 -4.64 7.67
C GLN A 315 -24.02 -4.55 8.53
N GLU A 316 -24.14 -3.50 9.35
CA GLU A 316 -25.21 -3.37 10.33
C GLU A 316 -25.56 -1.88 10.54
N ALA A 317 -26.78 -1.59 10.98
CA ALA A 317 -27.09 -0.30 11.57
C ALA A 317 -28.05 -0.50 12.75
N PHE A 318 -27.87 0.27 13.81
CA PHE A 318 -28.66 0.20 15.04
C PHE A 318 -28.61 1.53 15.78
N THR A 319 -29.53 1.76 16.72
CA THR A 319 -29.45 2.89 17.63
C THR A 319 -28.66 2.51 18.88
N SER A 320 -27.93 3.46 19.45
CA SER A 320 -27.21 3.25 20.70
C SER A 320 -27.24 4.48 21.59
N MET A 321 -27.31 4.23 22.91
CA MET A 321 -27.16 5.24 23.97
C MET A 321 -25.75 5.22 24.59
N ALA A 322 -24.85 4.36 24.10
CA ALA A 322 -23.53 4.15 24.72
C ALA A 322 -22.67 5.41 24.79
N PHE A 323 -22.86 6.36 23.87
CA PHE A 323 -22.16 7.65 23.86
C PHE A 323 -22.81 8.73 24.76
N GLY A 324 -23.76 8.36 25.63
CA GLY A 324 -24.49 9.27 26.52
C GLY A 324 -25.69 9.98 25.88
N LYS A 325 -25.83 9.93 24.55
CA LYS A 325 -26.99 10.45 23.79
C LYS A 325 -27.47 9.41 22.79
N SER A 326 -28.73 9.52 22.37
CA SER A 326 -29.30 8.69 21.30
C SER A 326 -28.58 8.99 19.99
N CYS A 327 -27.90 7.99 19.45
CA CYS A 327 -27.20 8.09 18.18
C CYS A 327 -27.57 6.92 17.26
N LEU A 328 -27.56 7.18 15.96
CA LEU A 328 -27.59 6.15 14.93
C LEU A 328 -26.16 5.71 14.66
N VAL A 329 -25.93 4.41 14.78
CA VAL A 329 -24.66 3.77 14.50
C VAL A 329 -24.82 2.96 13.23
N VAL A 330 -23.95 3.19 12.25
CA VAL A 330 -23.93 2.47 10.98
C VAL A 330 -22.53 1.91 10.74
N VAL A 331 -22.44 0.60 10.51
CA VAL A 331 -21.18 -0.14 10.42
C VAL A 331 -20.91 -0.57 8.99
N TYR A 332 -19.72 -0.26 8.51
CA TYR A 332 -19.24 -0.57 7.16
C TYR A 332 -17.91 -1.33 7.20
N ASP A 333 -17.53 -1.92 6.07
CA ASP A 333 -16.17 -2.45 5.89
C ASP A 333 -15.10 -1.37 6.08
N TYR A 334 -14.07 -1.70 6.87
CA TYR A 334 -12.95 -0.80 7.10
C TYR A 334 -11.90 -0.89 5.98
N PHE A 335 -11.51 0.26 5.46
CA PHE A 335 -10.41 0.39 4.51
C PHE A 335 -9.32 1.31 5.10
N PRO A 336 -8.17 0.75 5.53
CA PRO A 336 -7.14 1.51 6.23
C PRO A 336 -6.49 2.56 5.33
N ASN A 337 -6.15 3.71 5.94
CA ASN A 337 -5.54 4.87 5.26
C ASN A 337 -6.36 5.42 4.09
N SER A 338 -7.68 5.19 4.06
CA SER A 338 -8.54 5.78 3.03
C SER A 338 -8.64 7.29 3.21
N SER A 339 -8.70 8.02 2.10
CA SER A 339 -8.94 9.47 2.09
C SER A 339 -10.17 9.79 1.29
N THR A 340 -10.91 10.82 1.67
CA THR A 340 -12.03 11.30 0.86
C THR A 340 -11.53 11.93 -0.44
N LEU A 341 -12.34 11.97 -1.51
CA LEU A 341 -11.95 12.64 -2.76
C LEU A 341 -11.61 14.12 -2.54
N ILE A 342 -12.30 14.77 -1.60
CA ILE A 342 -11.96 16.14 -1.20
C ILE A 342 -10.56 16.22 -0.57
N ASP A 343 -10.20 15.30 0.32
CA ASP A 343 -8.85 15.28 0.92
C ASP A 343 -7.77 14.93 -0.10
N HIS A 344 -8.10 14.10 -1.09
CA HIS A 344 -7.18 13.63 -2.10
C HIS A 344 -6.80 14.72 -3.13
N HIS A 345 -7.77 15.57 -3.50
CA HIS A 345 -7.60 16.57 -4.57
C HIS A 345 -7.67 18.04 -4.13
N LYS A 346 -8.36 18.37 -3.02
CA LYS A 346 -8.55 19.77 -2.58
C LYS A 346 -7.70 20.16 -1.36
N ARG A 347 -6.99 19.23 -0.72
CA ARG A 347 -6.29 19.53 0.53
C ARG A 347 -5.03 20.38 0.31
N ILE A 348 -5.14 21.65 0.67
CA ILE A 348 -4.04 22.62 0.69
C ILE A 348 -2.99 22.18 1.73
N GLY A 349 -1.72 22.09 1.34
CA GLY A 349 -0.59 21.85 2.25
C GLY A 349 0.00 20.44 2.24
N THR A 350 -0.60 19.49 1.53
CA THR A 350 -0.04 18.16 1.27
C THR A 350 0.09 17.92 -0.23
N ARG A 351 0.96 16.99 -0.68
CA ARG A 351 1.03 16.60 -2.09
C ARG A 351 -0.33 16.05 -2.53
N THR A 352 -1.11 16.85 -3.22
CA THR A 352 -2.39 16.43 -3.83
C THR A 352 -2.10 15.70 -5.13
N GLU A 353 -2.87 14.66 -5.41
CA GLU A 353 -2.76 13.97 -6.70
C GLU A 353 -3.29 14.91 -7.79
N PRO A 354 -2.50 15.22 -8.84
CA PRO A 354 -2.97 16.03 -9.95
C PRO A 354 -4.11 15.31 -10.65
N ILE A 355 -5.16 16.07 -10.99
CA ILE A 355 -6.28 15.53 -11.75
C ILE A 355 -5.82 15.37 -13.19
N THR A 356 -6.03 14.20 -13.78
CA THR A 356 -5.84 13.94 -15.20
C THR A 356 -7.17 13.55 -15.82
N GLU A 357 -7.30 13.66 -17.14
CA GLU A 357 -8.53 13.21 -17.83
C GLU A 357 -8.75 11.70 -17.62
N ASP A 358 -7.69 10.89 -17.73
CA ASP A 358 -7.76 9.44 -17.51
C ASP A 358 -8.25 9.09 -16.10
N LEU A 359 -7.84 9.88 -15.09
CA LEU A 359 -8.31 9.69 -13.72
C LEU A 359 -9.82 9.98 -13.59
N LEU A 360 -10.31 11.03 -14.25
CA LEU A 360 -11.74 11.37 -14.24
C LEU A 360 -12.58 10.31 -14.96
N TRP A 361 -12.10 9.78 -16.09
CA TRP A 361 -12.74 8.64 -16.75
C TRP A 361 -12.81 7.41 -15.84
N ASN A 362 -11.70 7.07 -15.17
CA ASN A 362 -11.66 5.97 -14.21
C ASN A 362 -12.66 6.17 -13.05
N TYR A 363 -12.80 7.40 -12.55
CA TYR A 363 -13.79 7.72 -11.51
C TYR A 363 -15.22 7.61 -12.02
N LEU A 364 -15.50 8.11 -13.23
CA LEU A 364 -16.82 8.01 -13.84
C LEU A 364 -17.23 6.55 -14.03
N VAL A 365 -16.37 5.70 -14.59
CA VAL A 365 -16.64 4.26 -14.78
C VAL A 365 -16.95 3.58 -13.45
N GLN A 366 -16.15 3.84 -12.40
CA GLN A 366 -16.33 3.25 -11.09
C GLN A 366 -17.61 3.73 -10.37
N LEU A 367 -17.97 5.01 -10.51
CA LEU A 367 -19.20 5.55 -9.93
C LEU A 367 -20.43 5.03 -10.66
N VAL A 368 -20.40 4.95 -11.98
CA VAL A 368 -21.50 4.36 -12.77
C VAL A 368 -21.67 2.89 -12.44
N ASN A 369 -20.59 2.12 -12.30
CA ASN A 369 -20.66 0.72 -11.84
C ASN A 369 -21.35 0.60 -10.47
N ALA A 370 -21.03 1.50 -9.52
CA ALA A 370 -21.70 1.54 -8.22
C ALA A 370 -23.20 1.87 -8.35
N LEU A 371 -23.56 2.88 -9.14
CA LEU A 371 -24.94 3.32 -9.32
C LEU A 371 -25.80 2.26 -10.02
N MET A 372 -25.29 1.60 -11.06
CA MET A 372 -26.00 0.51 -11.73
C MET A 372 -26.35 -0.61 -10.74
N ALA A 373 -25.41 -1.01 -9.87
CA ALA A 373 -25.65 -2.04 -8.86
C ALA A 373 -26.68 -1.61 -7.79
N ILE A 374 -26.68 -0.33 -7.40
CA ILE A 374 -27.64 0.24 -6.44
C ILE A 374 -29.03 0.35 -7.06
N HIS A 375 -29.12 0.90 -8.27
CA HIS A 375 -30.38 1.12 -8.99
C HIS A 375 -31.05 -0.19 -9.38
N ALA A 376 -30.27 -1.22 -9.75
CA ALA A 376 -30.78 -2.58 -10.02
C ALA A 376 -31.47 -3.23 -8.80
N LYS A 377 -31.16 -2.81 -7.58
CA LYS A 377 -31.82 -3.28 -6.34
C LYS A 377 -32.99 -2.41 -5.90
N GLY A 378 -33.38 -1.40 -6.69
CA GLY A 378 -34.42 -0.45 -6.31
C GLY A 378 -34.01 0.40 -5.10
N LEU A 379 -32.74 0.81 -5.05
CA LEU A 379 -32.20 1.74 -4.06
C LEU A 379 -31.64 3.00 -4.76
N ALA A 380 -31.33 4.04 -3.98
CA ALA A 380 -30.70 5.29 -4.45
C ALA A 380 -29.52 5.65 -3.53
N ALA A 381 -28.43 6.20 -4.08
CA ALA A 381 -27.20 6.50 -3.34
C ALA A 381 -27.29 7.78 -2.50
N ARG A 382 -28.07 8.77 -2.95
CA ARG A 382 -28.42 10.03 -2.27
C ARG A 382 -27.21 10.76 -1.66
N SER A 383 -27.04 10.69 -0.33
CA SER A 383 -25.99 11.41 0.40
C SER A 383 -24.59 10.84 0.20
N ALA A 384 -24.47 9.61 -0.29
CA ALA A 384 -23.17 9.02 -0.61
C ALA A 384 -22.50 9.70 -1.81
N LEU A 385 -23.27 10.37 -2.65
CA LEU A 385 -22.78 11.14 -3.80
C LEU A 385 -22.40 12.56 -3.39
N ASP A 386 -21.33 12.66 -2.60
CA ASP A 386 -20.64 13.91 -2.31
C ASP A 386 -19.12 13.68 -2.22
N LEU A 387 -18.33 14.70 -2.54
CA LEU A 387 -16.86 14.62 -2.51
C LEU A 387 -16.31 14.25 -1.11
N THR A 388 -17.05 14.57 -0.06
CA THR A 388 -16.69 14.23 1.33
C THR A 388 -17.06 12.80 1.72
N LYS A 389 -17.76 12.05 0.86
CA LYS A 389 -18.35 10.73 1.13
C LYS A 389 -17.90 9.67 0.11
N ILE A 390 -17.08 10.05 -0.87
CA ILE A 390 -16.42 9.11 -1.78
C ILE A 390 -14.99 8.93 -1.30
N ILE A 391 -14.60 7.69 -1.04
CA ILE A 391 -13.30 7.35 -0.47
C ILE A 391 -12.38 6.73 -1.51
N VAL A 392 -11.12 7.17 -1.53
CA VAL A 392 -10.01 6.57 -2.25
C VAL A 392 -9.36 5.54 -1.33
N THR A 393 -9.35 4.29 -1.78
CA THR A 393 -8.93 3.11 -0.97
C THR A 393 -7.60 2.52 -1.40
N ASN A 394 -7.26 2.73 -2.68
CA ASN A 394 -5.97 2.43 -3.27
C ASN A 394 -5.74 3.43 -4.42
N LYS A 395 -4.56 3.40 -5.05
CA LYS A 395 -4.28 4.21 -6.25
C LYS A 395 -5.41 4.01 -7.28
N ASN A 396 -6.00 5.11 -7.73
CA ASN A 396 -7.10 5.16 -8.72
C ASN A 396 -8.37 4.38 -8.36
N ARG A 397 -8.55 3.95 -7.10
CA ARG A 397 -9.67 3.08 -6.71
C ARG A 397 -10.60 3.75 -5.70
N ILE A 398 -11.80 4.07 -6.15
CA ILE A 398 -12.82 4.77 -5.36
C ILE A 398 -13.95 3.85 -4.93
N ARG A 399 -14.55 4.18 -3.77
CA ARG A 399 -15.78 3.55 -3.27
C ARG A 399 -16.75 4.61 -2.75
N LEU A 400 -18.04 4.42 -3.01
CA LEU A 400 -19.11 5.14 -2.31
C LEU A 400 -19.12 4.69 -0.85
N SER A 401 -18.99 5.62 0.08
CA SER A 401 -19.18 5.35 1.51
C SER A 401 -20.51 5.94 1.98
N ASN A 402 -20.93 5.60 3.20
CA ASN A 402 -22.06 6.23 3.89
C ASN A 402 -23.44 5.98 3.24
N LEU A 403 -23.61 4.83 2.59
CA LEU A 403 -24.88 4.39 2.01
C LEU A 403 -25.92 4.06 3.09
N ALA A 404 -27.21 4.07 2.74
CA ALA A 404 -28.35 3.82 3.64
C ALA A 404 -28.65 4.89 4.71
N ILE A 405 -27.73 5.81 5.03
CA ILE A 405 -27.95 6.81 6.08
C ILE A 405 -29.12 7.73 5.74
N SER A 406 -29.19 8.25 4.51
CA SER A 406 -30.33 9.08 4.09
C SER A 406 -31.65 8.32 4.08
N ASP A 407 -31.61 7.04 3.71
CA ASP A 407 -32.80 6.17 3.69
C ASP A 407 -33.34 5.92 5.10
N ILE A 408 -32.46 5.89 6.11
CA ILE A 408 -32.86 5.74 7.52
C ILE A 408 -33.40 7.07 8.07
N LEU A 409 -32.72 8.19 7.79
CA LEU A 409 -33.08 9.50 8.34
C LEU A 409 -34.37 10.08 7.73
N ASN A 410 -34.60 9.85 6.44
CA ASN A 410 -35.75 10.38 5.70
C ASN A 410 -36.86 9.34 5.50
N PHE A 411 -36.78 8.19 6.18
CA PHE A 411 -37.64 7.03 5.93
C PHE A 411 -39.13 7.39 5.93
N GLU A 412 -39.62 8.13 6.93
CA GLU A 412 -41.04 8.47 7.05
C GLU A 412 -41.54 9.34 5.88
N LYS A 413 -40.73 10.33 5.47
CA LYS A 413 -41.04 11.20 4.33
C LYS A 413 -41.05 10.42 3.02
N ASP A 414 -40.06 9.54 2.86
CA ASP A 414 -39.95 8.74 1.65
C ASP A 414 -41.05 7.69 1.55
N GLU A 415 -41.43 7.04 2.65
CA GLU A 415 -42.51 6.05 2.67
C GLU A 415 -43.85 6.70 2.29
N GLU A 416 -44.12 7.90 2.80
CA GLU A 416 -45.30 8.68 2.42
C GLU A 416 -45.29 9.02 0.93
N GLU A 417 -44.20 9.53 0.39
CA GLU A 417 -44.10 9.91 -1.04
C GLU A 417 -44.09 8.70 -1.98
N ILE A 418 -43.44 7.60 -1.60
CA ILE A 418 -43.46 6.34 -2.36
C ILE A 418 -44.88 5.78 -2.41
N SER A 419 -45.64 5.89 -1.32
CA SER A 419 -47.04 5.44 -1.29
C SER A 419 -47.94 6.22 -2.26
N LYS A 420 -47.60 7.50 -2.52
CA LYS A 420 -48.34 8.36 -3.47
C LYS A 420 -47.96 8.05 -4.92
N SER A 421 -46.67 7.85 -5.23
CA SER A 421 -46.24 7.59 -6.60
C SER A 421 -44.87 6.93 -6.71
N ASN A 422 -44.78 5.86 -7.50
CA ASN A 422 -43.51 5.25 -7.92
C ASN A 422 -42.59 6.22 -8.70
N ARG A 423 -43.12 7.35 -9.21
CA ARG A 423 -42.31 8.39 -9.86
C ARG A 423 -41.32 9.05 -8.89
N TYR A 424 -41.63 9.07 -7.60
CA TYR A 424 -40.72 9.62 -6.60
C TYR A 424 -39.39 8.86 -6.55
N PHE A 425 -39.45 7.52 -6.63
CA PHE A 425 -38.25 6.69 -6.64
C PHE A 425 -37.39 6.91 -7.90
N GLN A 426 -38.00 7.04 -9.07
CA GLN A 426 -37.30 7.42 -10.30
C GLN A 426 -36.69 8.82 -10.21
N GLY A 427 -37.37 9.75 -9.52
CA GLY A 427 -36.86 11.08 -9.21
C GLY A 427 -35.57 11.04 -8.37
N LEU A 428 -35.51 10.16 -7.35
CA LEU A 428 -34.31 9.98 -6.53
C LEU A 428 -33.13 9.40 -7.33
N GLN A 429 -33.38 8.41 -8.19
CA GLN A 429 -32.35 7.86 -9.08
C GLN A 429 -31.85 8.91 -10.09
N ARG A 430 -32.74 9.77 -10.59
CA ARG A 430 -32.36 10.90 -11.44
C ARG A 430 -31.52 11.93 -10.68
N GLU A 431 -31.82 12.18 -9.41
CA GLU A 431 -31.03 13.08 -8.58
C GLU A 431 -29.60 12.56 -8.36
N ASP A 432 -29.43 11.24 -8.20
CA ASP A 432 -28.11 10.61 -8.12
C ASP A 432 -27.26 10.92 -9.37
N ILE A 433 -27.86 10.85 -10.56
CA ILE A 433 -27.17 11.11 -11.83
C ILE A 433 -26.75 12.58 -11.93
N LYS A 434 -27.62 13.50 -11.53
CA LYS A 434 -27.27 14.94 -11.48
C LYS A 434 -26.13 15.20 -10.48
N LYS A 435 -26.15 14.55 -9.31
CA LYS A 435 -25.07 14.65 -8.33
C LYS A 435 -23.75 14.11 -8.88
N LEU A 436 -23.79 12.99 -9.61
CA LEU A 436 -22.62 12.46 -10.31
C LEU A 436 -22.03 13.48 -11.30
N GLY A 437 -22.88 14.11 -12.12
CA GLY A 437 -22.46 15.19 -13.04
C GLY A 437 -21.82 16.38 -12.32
N ARG A 438 -22.39 16.79 -11.19
CA ARG A 438 -21.86 17.86 -10.33
C ARG A 438 -20.53 17.50 -9.66
N ILE A 439 -20.35 16.25 -9.23
CA ILE A 439 -19.09 15.77 -8.65
C ILE A 439 -17.98 15.85 -9.67
N LEU A 440 -18.21 15.30 -10.87
CA LEU A 440 -17.22 15.31 -11.94
C LEU A 440 -16.90 16.73 -12.37
N LEU A 441 -17.93 17.59 -12.53
CA LEU A 441 -17.73 19.00 -12.79
C LEU A 441 -16.91 19.67 -11.68
N SER A 442 -17.22 19.42 -10.40
CA SER A 442 -16.46 19.99 -9.28
C SER A 442 -15.01 19.50 -9.21
N LEU A 443 -14.69 18.32 -9.73
CA LEU A 443 -13.31 17.85 -9.84
C LEU A 443 -12.63 18.53 -11.03
N SER A 444 -13.29 18.59 -12.18
CA SER A 444 -12.78 19.27 -13.37
C SER A 444 -12.50 20.76 -13.11
N THR A 445 -13.34 21.47 -12.34
CA THR A 445 -13.11 22.89 -12.03
C THR A 445 -11.85 23.14 -11.20
N LEU A 446 -11.28 22.13 -10.56
CA LEU A 446 -9.99 22.26 -9.88
C LEU A 446 -8.82 22.50 -10.85
N THR A 447 -9.00 22.21 -12.14
CA THR A 447 -8.05 22.51 -13.22
C THR A 447 -8.19 23.94 -13.75
N ILE A 448 -9.24 24.66 -13.36
CA ILE A 448 -9.47 26.05 -13.73
C ILE A 448 -8.90 26.95 -12.62
N PRO A 449 -8.33 28.14 -12.94
CA PRO A 449 -7.95 29.14 -11.94
C PRO A 449 -9.09 29.46 -10.96
N ASN A 450 -8.75 29.65 -9.67
CA ASN A 450 -9.72 29.88 -8.59
C ASN A 450 -10.74 31.00 -8.88
N THR A 451 -10.33 32.02 -9.64
CA THR A 451 -11.15 33.19 -9.99
C THR A 451 -12.34 32.86 -10.87
N LEU A 452 -12.30 31.77 -11.65
CA LEU A 452 -13.32 31.40 -12.63
C LEU A 452 -14.20 30.22 -12.15
N ARG A 453 -14.03 29.76 -10.91
CA ARG A 453 -14.71 28.56 -10.40
C ARG A 453 -16.15 28.81 -9.92
N ASN A 454 -16.51 30.06 -9.65
CA ASN A 454 -17.79 30.42 -9.04
C ASN A 454 -18.85 30.83 -10.08
N ASN A 455 -18.84 30.19 -11.25
CA ASN A 455 -19.73 30.52 -12.36
C ASN A 455 -20.81 29.44 -12.55
N ASP A 456 -21.83 29.76 -13.34
CA ASP A 456 -22.90 28.82 -13.67
C ASP A 456 -22.37 27.58 -14.41
N THR A 457 -23.08 26.46 -14.33
CA THR A 457 -22.66 25.18 -14.91
C THR A 457 -22.31 25.28 -16.40
N GLY A 458 -23.09 26.03 -17.17
CA GLY A 458 -22.83 26.28 -18.60
C GLY A 458 -21.54 27.07 -18.84
N GLU A 459 -21.25 28.08 -18.02
CA GLU A 459 -20.02 28.87 -18.13
C GLU A 459 -18.79 28.06 -17.69
N LEU A 460 -18.94 27.23 -16.64
CA LEU A 460 -17.87 26.32 -16.20
C LEU A 460 -17.49 25.34 -17.31
N LEU A 461 -18.47 24.78 -18.03
CA LEU A 461 -18.20 23.90 -19.18
C LEU A 461 -17.44 24.65 -20.30
N ARG A 462 -17.75 25.93 -20.53
CA ARG A 462 -17.01 26.77 -21.49
C ARG A 462 -15.58 27.07 -21.00
N HIS A 463 -15.42 27.40 -19.73
CA HIS A 463 -14.10 27.64 -19.12
C HIS A 463 -13.25 26.37 -19.08
N LEU A 464 -13.85 25.18 -18.98
CA LEU A 464 -13.13 23.92 -19.12
C LEU A 464 -12.52 23.75 -20.52
N LYS A 465 -13.14 24.29 -21.59
CA LYS A 465 -12.56 24.30 -22.95
C LYS A 465 -11.45 25.34 -23.12
N THR A 466 -11.61 26.53 -22.54
CA THR A 466 -10.77 27.68 -22.87
C THR A 466 -9.66 27.97 -21.85
N SER A 467 -9.88 27.64 -20.57
CA SER A 467 -9.10 28.18 -19.45
C SER A 467 -8.65 27.13 -18.44
N SER A 468 -8.86 25.84 -18.72
CA SER A 468 -8.33 24.74 -17.92
C SER A 468 -6.83 24.57 -18.16
N THR A 469 -6.11 24.09 -17.15
CA THR A 469 -4.68 23.73 -17.29
C THR A 469 -4.48 22.43 -18.09
N ILE A 470 -5.56 21.73 -18.45
CA ILE A 470 -5.55 20.41 -19.08
C ILE A 470 -6.44 20.47 -20.31
N SER A 471 -5.92 20.03 -21.46
CA SER A 471 -6.72 19.86 -22.67
C SER A 471 -7.66 18.65 -22.51
N PHE A 472 -8.88 18.88 -22.05
CA PHE A 472 -9.92 17.85 -22.01
C PHE A 472 -10.39 17.49 -23.43
N SER A 473 -10.61 16.21 -23.69
CA SER A 473 -11.23 15.76 -24.94
C SER A 473 -12.64 16.31 -25.10
N ASP A 474 -13.06 16.57 -26.35
CA ASP A 474 -14.43 16.98 -26.65
C ASP A 474 -15.46 15.93 -26.21
N GLU A 475 -15.08 14.65 -26.22
CA GLU A 475 -15.88 13.53 -25.70
C GLU A 475 -16.17 13.70 -24.20
N PHE A 476 -15.16 14.03 -23.39
CA PHE A 476 -15.35 14.22 -21.94
C PHE A 476 -16.25 15.42 -21.65
N ILE A 477 -16.11 16.50 -22.41
CA ILE A 477 -16.93 17.70 -22.23
C ILE A 477 -18.38 17.44 -22.68
N GLN A 478 -18.58 16.65 -23.74
CA GLN A 478 -19.91 16.19 -24.14
C GLN A 478 -20.55 15.36 -23.03
N VAL A 479 -19.80 14.44 -22.41
CA VAL A 479 -20.28 13.64 -21.27
C VAL A 479 -20.67 14.51 -20.08
N LEU A 480 -19.82 15.48 -19.71
CA LEU A 480 -20.15 16.42 -18.63
C LEU A 480 -21.39 17.27 -18.96
N THR A 481 -21.59 17.64 -20.22
CA THR A 481 -22.77 18.39 -20.66
C THR A 481 -24.02 17.53 -20.50
N VAL A 482 -23.99 16.28 -21.00
CA VAL A 482 -25.11 15.34 -20.92
C VAL A 482 -25.47 15.00 -19.47
N LEU A 483 -24.48 14.85 -18.58
CA LEU A 483 -24.72 14.55 -17.16
C LEU A 483 -25.27 15.73 -16.36
N ASN A 484 -25.05 16.97 -16.82
CA ASN A 484 -25.53 18.18 -16.16
C ASN A 484 -26.77 18.78 -16.84
N GLU A 485 -27.25 18.20 -17.94
CA GLU A 485 -28.47 18.62 -18.62
C GLU A 485 -29.71 18.15 -17.85
N ASP A 486 -30.70 19.03 -17.72
CA ASP A 486 -31.95 18.75 -16.99
C ASP A 486 -32.96 17.94 -17.82
N THR A 487 -32.54 16.83 -18.45
CA THR A 487 -33.43 15.95 -19.22
C THR A 487 -34.38 15.16 -18.31
N VAL A 488 -35.66 15.07 -18.68
CA VAL A 488 -36.72 14.43 -17.85
C VAL A 488 -36.50 12.93 -17.71
N GLU A 489 -36.04 12.29 -18.78
CA GLU A 489 -35.75 10.86 -18.85
C GLU A 489 -34.26 10.69 -19.12
N PHE A 490 -33.55 10.05 -18.18
CA PHE A 490 -32.16 9.69 -18.33
C PHE A 490 -32.03 8.19 -18.12
N ASP A 491 -31.66 7.47 -19.17
CA ASP A 491 -31.37 6.05 -19.11
C ASP A 491 -29.86 5.85 -18.93
N LEU A 492 -29.47 5.35 -17.75
CA LEU A 492 -28.09 5.08 -17.40
C LEU A 492 -27.48 3.98 -18.29
N ASP A 493 -28.28 3.01 -18.72
CA ASP A 493 -27.82 1.91 -19.57
C ASP A 493 -27.46 2.45 -20.96
N ARG A 494 -28.34 3.26 -21.56
CA ARG A 494 -28.06 3.93 -22.84
C ARG A 494 -26.87 4.88 -22.77
N PHE A 495 -26.72 5.60 -21.65
CA PHE A 495 -25.56 6.47 -21.43
C PHE A 495 -24.25 5.67 -21.38
N SER A 496 -24.24 4.55 -20.64
CA SER A 496 -23.06 3.69 -20.51
C SER A 496 -22.66 3.07 -21.86
N GLN A 497 -23.64 2.59 -22.63
CA GLN A 497 -23.40 2.02 -23.97
C GLN A 497 -22.80 3.04 -24.93
N ARG A 498 -23.27 4.29 -24.89
CA ARG A 498 -22.86 5.34 -25.84
C ARG A 498 -21.50 5.95 -25.53
N TYR A 499 -21.19 6.22 -24.26
CA TYR A 499 -20.02 7.01 -23.89
C TYR A 499 -18.96 6.25 -23.07
N LEU A 500 -19.33 5.15 -22.38
CA LEU A 500 -18.42 4.48 -21.46
C LEU A 500 -17.82 3.19 -22.00
N THR A 501 -18.44 2.54 -23.00
CA THR A 501 -18.00 1.22 -23.49
C THR A 501 -16.51 1.16 -23.83
N THR A 502 -15.97 2.11 -24.60
CA THR A 502 -14.55 2.13 -24.97
C THR A 502 -13.63 2.36 -23.75
N ARG A 503 -14.04 3.26 -22.84
CA ARG A 503 -13.28 3.59 -21.63
C ARG A 503 -13.32 2.46 -20.60
N LEU A 504 -14.40 1.68 -20.58
CA LEU A 504 -14.54 0.48 -19.76
C LEU A 504 -13.49 -0.56 -20.13
N PHE A 505 -13.27 -0.84 -21.42
CA PHE A 505 -12.21 -1.77 -21.84
C PHE A 505 -10.81 -1.31 -21.42
N SER A 506 -10.51 -0.02 -21.53
CA SER A 506 -9.24 0.53 -21.02
C SER A 506 -9.11 0.39 -19.50
N THR A 507 -10.20 0.64 -18.76
CA THR A 507 -10.23 0.48 -17.30
C THR A 507 -10.04 -0.98 -16.90
N ILE A 508 -10.68 -1.92 -17.61
CA ILE A 508 -10.53 -3.36 -17.39
C ILE A 508 -9.09 -3.79 -17.62
N ASN A 509 -8.47 -3.39 -18.75
CA ASN A 509 -7.07 -3.70 -19.03
C ASN A 509 -6.14 -3.22 -17.90
N ASN A 510 -6.33 -1.98 -17.41
CA ASN A 510 -5.54 -1.44 -16.29
C ASN A 510 -5.75 -2.23 -14.98
N LEU A 511 -6.95 -2.77 -14.76
CA LEU A 511 -7.25 -3.60 -13.59
C LEU A 511 -6.63 -5.00 -13.71
N GLU A 512 -6.62 -5.59 -14.91
CA GLU A 512 -5.96 -6.86 -15.21
C GLU A 512 -4.44 -6.71 -15.06
N ASP A 513 -3.81 -5.69 -15.65
CA ASP A 513 -2.38 -5.37 -15.47
C ASP A 513 -2.01 -5.20 -13.99
N SER A 514 -2.86 -4.52 -13.22
CA SER A 514 -2.66 -4.38 -11.77
C SER A 514 -2.83 -5.70 -11.02
N THR A 515 -3.65 -6.62 -11.51
CA THR A 515 -3.86 -7.93 -10.89
C THR A 515 -2.65 -8.82 -11.15
N ASP A 516 -2.17 -8.88 -12.40
CA ASP A 516 -0.96 -9.61 -12.79
C ASP A 516 0.28 -9.13 -12.03
N PHE A 517 0.40 -7.80 -11.86
CA PHE A 517 1.46 -7.23 -11.02
C PHE A 517 1.37 -7.72 -9.57
N MET A 518 0.19 -7.68 -8.95
CA MET A 518 0.01 -8.13 -7.57
C MET A 518 0.23 -9.64 -7.42
N GLU A 519 -0.19 -10.45 -8.40
CA GLU A 519 0.04 -11.90 -8.44
C GLU A 519 1.55 -12.23 -8.56
N SER A 520 2.28 -11.48 -9.38
CA SER A 520 3.74 -11.58 -9.47
C SER A 520 4.42 -11.30 -8.12
N GLN A 521 4.00 -10.24 -7.42
CA GLN A 521 4.53 -9.92 -6.08
C GLN A 521 4.20 -11.01 -5.05
N ILE A 522 2.98 -11.55 -5.08
CA ILE A 522 2.57 -12.64 -4.19
C ILE A 522 3.39 -13.91 -4.46
N THR A 523 3.68 -14.20 -5.73
CA THR A 523 4.51 -15.35 -6.13
C THR A 523 5.92 -15.25 -5.56
N THR A 524 6.56 -14.07 -5.68
CA THR A 524 7.88 -13.84 -5.09
C THR A 524 7.87 -13.99 -3.56
N GLU A 525 6.87 -13.42 -2.86
CA GLU A 525 6.76 -13.57 -1.41
C GLU A 525 6.44 -15.01 -0.96
N LEU A 526 5.70 -15.77 -1.77
CA LEU A 526 5.44 -17.19 -1.54
C LEU A 526 6.74 -18.00 -1.63
N GLU A 527 7.56 -17.76 -2.65
CA GLU A 527 8.89 -18.37 -2.80
C GLU A 527 9.79 -18.01 -1.61
N ASN A 528 9.89 -16.72 -1.26
CA ASN A 528 10.65 -16.26 -0.09
C ASN A 528 10.21 -16.96 1.20
N ALA A 529 8.90 -17.15 1.39
CA ALA A 529 8.37 -17.86 2.56
C ALA A 529 8.73 -19.36 2.56
N ARG A 530 8.79 -20.01 1.38
CA ARG A 530 9.26 -21.40 1.25
C ARG A 530 10.73 -21.50 1.59
N LEU A 531 11.55 -20.62 1.02
CA LEU A 531 12.99 -20.56 1.28
C LEU A 531 13.30 -20.29 2.75
N PHE A 532 12.55 -19.40 3.41
CA PHE A 532 12.71 -19.13 4.84
C PHE A 532 12.41 -20.37 5.70
N ARG A 533 11.33 -21.12 5.38
CA ARG A 533 11.02 -22.39 6.05
C ARG A 533 12.10 -23.44 5.81
N LEU A 534 12.62 -23.53 4.59
CA LEU A 534 13.72 -24.44 4.24
C LEU A 534 15.00 -24.09 5.02
N LEU A 535 15.36 -22.81 5.07
CA LEU A 535 16.51 -22.33 5.84
C LEU A 535 16.33 -22.61 7.35
N THR A 536 15.11 -22.49 7.86
CA THR A 536 14.78 -22.83 9.25
C THR A 536 14.98 -24.33 9.50
N LYS A 537 14.48 -25.21 8.62
CA LYS A 537 14.74 -26.66 8.69
C LYS A 537 16.24 -26.97 8.68
N LEU A 538 17.00 -26.30 7.81
CA LEU A 538 18.44 -26.47 7.69
C LEU A 538 19.15 -26.10 9.01
N ASN A 539 18.79 -24.97 9.62
CA ASN A 539 19.38 -24.52 10.88
C ASN A 539 19.02 -25.40 12.08
N PHE A 540 17.89 -26.11 12.07
CA PHE A 540 17.59 -27.11 13.11
C PHE A 540 18.50 -28.34 13.06
N ILE A 541 19.02 -28.67 11.88
CA ILE A 541 19.89 -29.83 11.66
C ILE A 541 21.36 -29.46 11.91
N ILE A 542 21.78 -28.28 11.43
CA ILE A 542 23.18 -27.86 11.41
C ILE A 542 23.69 -27.48 12.82
N ASP A 543 24.95 -27.83 13.09
CA ASP A 543 25.75 -27.48 14.26
C ASP A 543 25.06 -27.70 15.63
N ARG A 544 24.20 -28.73 15.74
CA ARG A 544 23.68 -29.19 17.04
C ARG A 544 24.82 -29.58 17.99
N PRO A 545 24.80 -29.12 19.26
CA PRO A 545 25.90 -29.35 20.21
C PRO A 545 26.09 -30.83 20.59
N GLU A 546 25.02 -31.63 20.51
CA GLU A 546 25.03 -33.08 20.80
C GLU A 546 25.74 -33.89 19.71
N ALA A 547 25.79 -33.36 18.48
CA ALA A 547 26.42 -34.02 17.35
C ALA A 547 27.92 -33.68 17.31
N LYS A 548 28.71 -34.29 18.21
CA LYS A 548 30.18 -34.28 18.11
C LYS A 548 30.67 -34.93 16.81
N ASP A 549 29.85 -35.79 16.20
CA ASP A 549 30.19 -36.57 15.03
C ASP A 549 29.63 -35.95 13.74
N TRP A 550 30.16 -34.80 13.34
CA TRP A 550 30.17 -34.40 11.92
C TRP A 550 31.22 -35.21 11.15
N THR A 551 31.24 -36.52 11.37
CA THR A 551 32.15 -37.46 10.74
C THR A 551 31.92 -37.44 9.23
N GLU A 552 33.01 -37.55 8.45
CA GLU A 552 32.99 -37.37 6.99
C GLU A 552 32.01 -38.30 6.26
N ASN A 553 31.64 -39.43 6.87
CA ASN A 553 30.71 -40.41 6.31
C ASN A 553 29.24 -40.21 6.71
N SER A 554 28.93 -39.19 7.52
CA SER A 554 27.57 -38.94 7.97
C SER A 554 26.78 -38.16 6.92
N ASN A 555 25.52 -38.52 6.71
CA ASN A 555 24.55 -37.72 5.95
C ASN A 555 24.52 -36.25 6.41
N LYS A 556 24.82 -36.01 7.69
CA LYS A 556 24.96 -34.67 8.25
C LYS A 556 26.12 -33.91 7.59
N TYR A 557 27.28 -34.55 7.36
CA TYR A 557 28.43 -33.92 6.72
C TYR A 557 28.11 -33.36 5.32
N ILE A 558 27.32 -34.07 4.51
CA ILE A 558 26.86 -33.58 3.19
C ILE A 558 26.06 -32.27 3.34
N ILE A 559 25.15 -32.20 4.32
CA ILE A 559 24.36 -30.99 4.61
C ILE A 559 25.27 -29.82 5.02
N LYS A 560 26.34 -30.09 5.79
CA LYS A 560 27.33 -29.08 6.18
C LYS A 560 28.13 -28.56 5.00
N LEU A 561 28.59 -29.46 4.11
CA LEU A 561 29.27 -29.05 2.88
C LEU A 561 28.35 -28.24 1.98
N PHE A 562 27.08 -28.62 1.90
CA PHE A 562 26.08 -27.86 1.14
C PHE A 562 25.86 -26.45 1.69
N ARG A 563 25.81 -26.29 3.02
CA ARG A 563 25.80 -24.97 3.65
C ARG A 563 27.03 -24.16 3.26
N ASP A 564 28.22 -24.76 3.35
CA ASP A 564 29.47 -24.07 3.02
C ASP A 564 29.48 -23.64 1.54
N TYR A 565 28.97 -24.48 0.63
CA TYR A 565 28.80 -24.16 -0.79
C TYR A 565 27.85 -22.97 -1.05
N ILE A 566 26.76 -22.85 -0.28
CA ILE A 566 25.79 -21.75 -0.45
C ILE A 566 26.28 -20.45 0.18
N PHE A 567 26.74 -20.50 1.44
CA PHE A 567 26.93 -19.31 2.25
C PHE A 567 28.39 -18.84 2.33
N PHE A 568 29.37 -19.72 2.11
CA PHE A 568 30.80 -19.37 2.17
C PHE A 568 31.40 -19.26 0.77
N GLN A 569 30.82 -18.37 -0.03
CA GLN A 569 31.28 -18.11 -1.39
C GLN A 569 32.53 -17.23 -1.36
N HIS A 570 33.49 -17.54 -2.24
CA HIS A 570 34.71 -16.77 -2.43
C HIS A 570 34.84 -16.35 -3.91
N ASP A 571 35.40 -15.17 -4.18
CA ASP A 571 35.75 -14.75 -5.54
C ASP A 571 37.03 -15.44 -6.03
N GLU A 572 37.40 -15.17 -7.28
CA GLU A 572 38.64 -15.62 -7.91
C GLU A 572 39.91 -15.14 -7.17
N TYR A 573 39.78 -14.11 -6.31
CA TYR A 573 40.86 -13.55 -5.49
C TYR A 573 40.86 -14.08 -4.05
N GLY A 574 39.98 -15.04 -3.72
CA GLY A 574 39.83 -15.61 -2.37
C GLY A 574 39.15 -14.70 -1.36
N LYS A 575 38.50 -13.60 -1.78
CA LYS A 575 37.72 -12.74 -0.89
C LYS A 575 36.31 -13.31 -0.71
N PRO A 576 35.74 -13.25 0.50
CA PRO A 576 34.36 -13.69 0.73
C PRO A 576 33.39 -12.79 -0.06
N VAL A 577 32.50 -13.43 -0.82
CA VAL A 577 31.46 -12.76 -1.63
C VAL A 577 30.09 -13.07 -1.05
N VAL A 578 29.24 -12.05 -0.99
CA VAL A 578 27.82 -12.20 -0.61
C VAL A 578 26.97 -11.96 -1.84
N ASP A 579 26.75 -13.01 -2.63
CA ASP A 579 25.83 -12.98 -3.76
C ASP A 579 24.49 -13.63 -3.39
N LEU A 580 23.50 -12.77 -3.12
CA LEU A 580 22.16 -13.20 -2.78
C LEU A 580 21.44 -13.89 -3.95
N SER A 581 21.72 -13.53 -5.20
CA SER A 581 21.09 -14.14 -6.38
C SER A 581 21.43 -15.62 -6.47
N ARG A 582 22.72 -15.94 -6.26
CA ARG A 582 23.21 -17.32 -6.23
C ARG A 582 22.63 -18.11 -5.06
N VAL A 583 22.53 -17.50 -3.87
CA VAL A 583 21.91 -18.14 -2.69
C VAL A 583 20.46 -18.50 -2.98
N LEU A 584 19.65 -17.55 -3.47
CA LEU A 584 18.24 -17.77 -3.78
C LEU A 584 18.06 -18.85 -4.86
N THR A 585 18.87 -18.80 -5.91
CA THR A 585 18.82 -19.79 -7.00
C THR A 585 19.11 -21.20 -6.49
N ASN A 586 20.18 -21.39 -5.70
CA ASN A 586 20.54 -22.72 -5.17
C ASN A 586 19.51 -23.23 -4.15
N LEU A 587 18.92 -22.35 -3.34
CA LEU A 587 17.84 -22.73 -2.42
C LEU A 587 16.56 -23.09 -3.17
N ASN A 588 16.22 -22.40 -4.25
CA ASN A 588 15.09 -22.75 -5.12
C ASN A 588 15.31 -24.11 -5.80
N LYS A 589 16.53 -24.38 -6.29
CA LYS A 589 16.92 -25.69 -6.85
C LYS A 589 16.81 -26.81 -5.81
N LEU A 590 17.20 -26.53 -4.55
CA LEU A 590 17.04 -27.47 -3.44
C LEU A 590 15.58 -27.72 -3.09
N ASP A 591 14.74 -26.68 -2.98
CA ASP A 591 13.31 -26.81 -2.65
C ASP A 591 12.57 -27.62 -3.73
N ALA A 592 12.88 -27.35 -5.00
CA ALA A 592 12.36 -28.14 -6.12
C ALA A 592 12.89 -29.59 -6.11
N GLY A 593 14.10 -29.82 -5.62
CA GLY A 593 14.78 -31.12 -5.62
C GLY A 593 15.11 -31.60 -7.02
N ILE A 594 15.84 -30.77 -7.76
CA ILE A 594 16.25 -31.07 -9.14
C ILE A 594 17.35 -32.14 -9.21
N ASP A 595 17.42 -32.87 -10.32
CA ASP A 595 18.44 -33.90 -10.56
C ASP A 595 19.80 -33.32 -11.04
N GLU A 596 19.95 -31.99 -11.09
CA GLU A 596 21.22 -31.32 -11.42
C GLU A 596 22.27 -31.66 -10.36
N LYS A 597 23.42 -32.17 -10.83
CA LYS A 597 24.56 -32.53 -9.99
C LYS A 597 25.55 -31.37 -9.90
N PHE A 598 26.08 -31.15 -8.71
CA PHE A 598 27.11 -30.15 -8.47
C PHE A 598 28.18 -30.68 -7.52
N LEU A 599 29.32 -30.00 -7.50
CA LEU A 599 30.49 -30.41 -6.73
C LEU A 599 30.48 -29.75 -5.35
N LEU A 600 30.56 -30.56 -4.31
CA LEU A 600 30.84 -30.15 -2.93
C LEU A 600 32.30 -30.46 -2.62
N VAL A 601 33.03 -29.47 -2.11
CA VAL A 601 34.45 -29.61 -1.74
C VAL A 601 34.58 -29.50 -0.23
N SER A 602 35.33 -30.40 0.38
CA SER A 602 35.63 -30.36 1.82
C SER A 602 36.49 -29.14 2.17
N ARG A 603 36.47 -28.73 3.44
CA ARG A 603 37.24 -27.57 3.91
C ARG A 603 38.76 -27.73 3.79
N ASP A 604 39.24 -28.97 3.78
CA ASP A 604 40.64 -29.29 3.58
C ASP A 604 41.00 -29.48 2.10
N GLU A 605 40.04 -29.30 1.19
CA GLU A 605 40.17 -29.45 -0.27
C GLU A 605 40.65 -30.84 -0.72
N LYS A 606 40.61 -31.84 0.17
CA LYS A 606 41.06 -33.21 -0.14
C LYS A 606 39.93 -34.09 -0.69
N ASN A 607 38.70 -33.84 -0.25
CA ASN A 607 37.55 -34.66 -0.57
C ASN A 607 36.55 -33.86 -1.42
N CYS A 608 36.18 -34.44 -2.57
CA CYS A 608 35.21 -33.89 -3.49
C CYS A 608 34.03 -34.84 -3.61
N ILE A 609 32.81 -34.36 -3.36
CA ILE A 609 31.58 -35.15 -3.43
C ILE A 609 30.68 -34.56 -4.51
N ILE A 610 30.23 -35.38 -5.46
CA ILE A 610 29.25 -34.98 -6.47
C ILE A 610 27.88 -35.44 -5.99
N VAL A 611 26.96 -34.50 -5.79
CA VAL A 611 25.61 -34.77 -5.28
C VAL A 611 24.59 -34.00 -6.11
N SER A 612 23.38 -34.54 -6.25
CA SER A 612 22.22 -33.84 -6.81
C SER A 612 21.45 -33.06 -5.74
N TYR A 613 20.74 -32.00 -6.14
CA TYR A 613 19.86 -31.28 -5.20
C TYR A 613 18.78 -32.18 -4.61
N LYS A 614 18.26 -33.13 -5.40
CA LYS A 614 17.29 -34.13 -4.94
C LYS A 614 17.81 -35.00 -3.79
N GLU A 615 19.01 -35.56 -3.93
CA GLU A 615 19.63 -36.39 -2.89
C GLU A 615 19.84 -35.59 -1.59
N ILE A 616 20.24 -34.32 -1.69
CA ILE A 616 20.41 -33.45 -0.52
C ILE A 616 19.06 -33.16 0.14
N ARG A 617 18.03 -32.85 -0.64
CA ARG A 617 16.67 -32.61 -0.11
C ARG A 617 16.15 -33.83 0.65
N ASP A 618 16.25 -35.01 0.04
CA ASP A 618 15.76 -36.26 0.63
C ASP A 618 16.55 -36.61 1.92
N THR A 619 17.85 -36.28 1.94
CA THR A 619 18.70 -36.40 3.13
C THR A 619 18.29 -35.43 4.23
N ILE A 620 18.02 -34.15 3.89
CA ILE A 620 17.53 -33.13 4.83
C ILE A 620 16.20 -33.57 5.45
N ASP A 621 15.23 -34.00 4.64
CA ASP A 621 13.92 -34.43 5.13
C ASP A 621 14.01 -35.70 5.99
N SER A 622 14.89 -36.65 5.66
CA SER A 622 15.13 -37.85 6.48
C SER A 622 15.72 -37.48 7.85
N VAL A 623 16.77 -36.64 7.87
CA VAL A 623 17.40 -36.20 9.12
C VAL A 623 16.44 -35.35 9.96
N PHE A 624 15.67 -34.47 9.33
CA PHE A 624 14.66 -33.67 10.02
C PHE A 624 13.55 -34.53 10.63
N ARG A 625 13.07 -35.57 9.92
CA ARG A 625 12.07 -36.51 10.44
C ARG A 625 12.57 -37.27 11.66
N ASN A 626 13.85 -37.66 11.68
CA ASN A 626 14.45 -38.30 12.86
C ASN A 626 14.49 -37.35 14.04
N LEU A 627 14.90 -36.09 13.82
CA LEU A 627 14.92 -35.04 14.86
C LEU A 627 13.55 -34.68 15.44
N THR A 628 12.47 -34.91 14.69
CA THR A 628 11.09 -34.69 15.19
C THR A 628 10.48 -35.91 15.89
N ARG A 629 11.13 -37.08 15.77
CA ARG A 629 10.70 -38.32 16.44
C ARG A 629 11.38 -38.50 17.79
N ASP A 630 12.62 -38.03 17.90
CA ASP A 630 13.33 -37.83 19.16
C ASP A 630 12.75 -36.62 19.92
#